data_AF-A0A7K3FY07-F1
#
_entry.id   AF-A0A7K3FY07-F1
#
_cell.length_a   1.000
_cell.length_b   1.000
_cell.length_c   1.000
_cell.angle_alpha   90.00
_cell.angle_beta   90.00
_cell.angle_gamma   90.00
#
_symmetry.space_group_name_H-M   'P 1'
#
loop_
_entity.id
_entity.type
_entity.pdbx_description
1 polymer ?
#
loop_
_entity_poly.entity_id
_entity_poly.type
_entity_poly.pdbx_seq_one_letter_code
_entity_poly.pdbx_strand_id
1 'polypeptide(L)'
;MSTEERRLLVAGGLERAVALSEPVRRRAQPLTVPPGVDYHRLSADEHAFVFDELIVPMYLSGITPHEQPVTLYVMGPQGAGKSYTARTLRRVLRARRPTRIEGGLFKSMHPDYRRLLEEDPRTASARIRPDYRSWQHQAEQYVRGRRGDLLIEIAPDGIDHFLDRARRDHAAGRRVELIALGMRAADSRLGI
;
A
#
# COMPACT_ATOMS: atom_id res chain seq x y z
N MET A 1 1.94 -7.17 20.29
CA MET A 1 2.21 -8.06 19.16
C MET A 1 3.71 -8.10 18.91
N SER A 2 4.32 -9.27 19.08
CA SER A 2 5.73 -9.54 18.84
C SER A 2 6.05 -9.56 17.33
N THR A 3 7.33 -9.52 16.97
CA THR A 3 7.78 -9.62 15.57
C THR A 3 7.39 -10.96 14.95
N GLU A 4 7.36 -12.02 15.75
CA GLU A 4 7.04 -13.39 15.31
C GLU A 4 5.55 -13.57 15.05
N GLU A 5 4.69 -13.09 15.96
CA GLU A 5 3.23 -13.04 15.75
C GLU A 5 2.87 -12.27 14.49
N ARG A 6 3.56 -11.16 14.24
CA ARG A 6 3.36 -10.37 13.00
C ARG A 6 3.74 -11.15 11.75
N ARG A 7 4.83 -11.94 11.79
CA ARG A 7 5.27 -12.75 10.65
C ARG A 7 4.28 -13.86 10.34
N LEU A 8 3.77 -14.54 11.37
CA LEU A 8 2.77 -15.60 11.22
C LEU A 8 1.45 -15.06 10.66
N LEU A 9 0.98 -13.91 11.14
CA LEU A 9 -0.20 -13.24 10.59
C LEU A 9 -0.01 -12.87 9.12
N VAL A 10 1.18 -12.39 8.76
CA VAL A 10 1.49 -12.06 7.35
C VAL A 10 1.53 -13.31 6.48
N ALA A 11 2.21 -14.37 6.93
CA ALA A 11 2.31 -15.63 6.19
C ALA A 11 0.92 -16.27 5.98
N GLY A 12 0.13 -16.42 7.04
CA GLY A 12 -1.21 -16.98 6.94
C GLY A 12 -2.17 -16.11 6.11
N GLY A 13 -2.01 -14.79 6.14
CA GLY A 13 -2.76 -13.90 5.25
C GLY A 13 -2.40 -14.03 3.78
N LEU A 14 -1.11 -14.21 3.47
CA LEU A 14 -0.64 -14.50 2.10
C LEU A 14 -1.18 -15.83 1.60
N GLU A 15 -1.14 -16.88 2.42
CA GLU A 15 -1.71 -18.19 2.08
C GLU A 15 -3.22 -18.10 1.82
N ARG A 16 -3.97 -17.36 2.65
CA ARG A 16 -5.40 -17.10 2.43
C ARG A 16 -5.64 -16.32 1.12
N ALA A 17 -4.83 -15.31 0.82
CA ALA A 17 -4.93 -14.57 -0.44
C ALA A 17 -4.69 -15.49 -1.66
N VAL A 18 -3.69 -16.37 -1.59
CA VAL A 18 -3.41 -17.37 -2.63
C VAL A 18 -4.54 -18.39 -2.75
N ALA A 19 -5.12 -18.86 -1.64
CA ALA A 19 -6.25 -19.78 -1.69
C ALA A 19 -7.48 -19.18 -2.40
N LEU A 20 -7.67 -17.86 -2.36
CA LEU A 20 -8.70 -17.16 -3.14
C LEU A 20 -8.42 -17.15 -4.65
N SER A 21 -7.22 -17.53 -5.10
CA SER A 21 -6.91 -17.66 -6.52
C SER A 21 -7.40 -18.97 -7.12
N GLU A 22 -7.78 -19.95 -6.29
CA GLU A 22 -8.27 -21.23 -6.77
C GLU A 22 -9.67 -21.09 -7.41
N PRO A 23 -9.90 -21.67 -8.61
CA PRO A 23 -11.15 -21.51 -9.37
C PRO A 23 -12.43 -21.87 -8.60
N VAL A 24 -12.32 -22.77 -7.61
CA VAL A 24 -13.44 -23.25 -6.79
C VAL A 24 -13.83 -22.24 -5.69
N ARG A 25 -12.91 -21.34 -5.29
CA ARG A 25 -13.13 -20.37 -4.20
C ARG A 25 -13.42 -18.96 -4.66
N ARG A 26 -13.04 -18.59 -5.88
CA ARG A 26 -13.67 -17.44 -6.54
C ARG A 26 -15.12 -17.81 -6.74
N ARG A 27 -16.06 -17.07 -6.15
CA ARG A 27 -17.45 -17.15 -6.58
C ARG A 27 -17.41 -16.85 -8.07
N ALA A 28 -17.44 -17.88 -8.90
CA ALA A 28 -17.25 -17.78 -10.32
C ALA A 28 -18.38 -16.91 -10.86
N GLN A 29 -18.14 -15.61 -10.97
CA GLN A 29 -19.00 -14.74 -11.77
C GLN A 29 -18.63 -15.07 -13.22
N PRO A 30 -19.56 -15.66 -14.00
CA PRO A 30 -19.32 -15.88 -15.40
C PRO A 30 -19.05 -14.51 -16.03
N LEU A 31 -17.92 -14.37 -16.72
CA LEU A 31 -17.66 -13.21 -17.55
C LEU A 31 -18.75 -13.21 -18.64
N THR A 32 -19.69 -12.28 -18.54
CA THR A 32 -20.80 -12.08 -19.49
C THR A 32 -20.36 -11.34 -20.76
N VAL A 33 -19.08 -10.95 -20.82
CA VAL A 33 -18.43 -10.24 -21.94
C VAL A 33 -17.08 -10.90 -22.20
N PRO A 34 -16.57 -10.91 -23.45
CA PRO A 34 -15.22 -11.35 -23.75
C PRO A 34 -14.22 -10.64 -22.82
N PRO A 35 -13.16 -11.29 -22.33
CA PRO A 35 -12.22 -10.65 -21.41
C PRO A 35 -11.64 -9.39 -22.06
N GLY A 36 -12.07 -8.23 -21.55
CA GLY A 36 -11.39 -6.96 -21.84
C GLY A 36 -10.02 -6.91 -21.14
N VAL A 37 -9.39 -5.74 -21.16
CA VAL A 37 -8.09 -5.49 -20.50
C VAL A 37 -8.08 -5.72 -18.96
N ASP A 38 -9.24 -5.99 -18.34
CA ASP A 38 -9.46 -6.07 -16.89
C ASP A 38 -9.65 -7.52 -16.37
N TYR A 39 -9.11 -8.54 -17.05
CA TYR A 39 -9.29 -9.96 -16.66
C TYR A 39 -8.90 -10.31 -15.21
N HIS A 40 -8.02 -9.54 -14.59
CA HIS A 40 -7.55 -9.78 -13.21
C HIS A 40 -8.25 -8.93 -12.15
N ARG A 41 -9.18 -8.06 -12.55
CA ARG A 41 -9.84 -7.14 -11.63
C ARG A 41 -10.79 -7.90 -10.72
N LEU A 42 -10.71 -7.61 -9.42
CA LEU A 42 -11.57 -8.27 -8.43
C LEU A 42 -13.01 -7.73 -8.49
N SER A 43 -13.96 -8.59 -8.13
CA SER A 43 -15.31 -8.13 -7.79
C SER A 43 -15.28 -7.23 -6.55
N ALA A 44 -16.33 -6.42 -6.35
CA ALA A 44 -16.42 -5.55 -5.19
C ALA A 44 -16.35 -6.34 -3.86
N ASP A 45 -17.01 -7.49 -3.79
CA ASP A 45 -17.02 -8.36 -2.61
C ASP A 45 -15.64 -8.95 -2.31
N GLU A 46 -14.92 -9.46 -3.33
CA GLU A 46 -13.56 -9.98 -3.18
C GLU A 46 -12.59 -8.86 -2.78
N HIS A 47 -12.73 -7.68 -3.39
CA HIS A 47 -11.91 -6.52 -3.08
C HIS A 47 -12.11 -6.07 -1.63
N ALA A 48 -13.37 -6.03 -1.15
CA ALA A 48 -13.69 -5.70 0.23
C ALA A 48 -13.18 -6.77 1.20
N PHE A 49 -13.40 -8.06 0.90
CA PHE A 49 -12.88 -9.16 1.70
C PHE A 49 -11.36 -9.08 1.89
N VAL A 50 -10.60 -8.89 0.81
CA VAL A 50 -9.14 -8.77 0.91
C VAL A 50 -8.75 -7.58 1.78
N PHE A 51 -9.47 -6.46 1.69
CA PHE A 51 -9.19 -5.30 2.51
C PHE A 51 -9.47 -5.57 4.00
N ASP A 52 -10.69 -5.99 4.33
CA ASP A 52 -11.19 -6.10 5.70
C ASP A 52 -10.61 -7.32 6.44
N GLU A 53 -10.45 -8.46 5.75
CA GLU A 53 -10.10 -9.74 6.39
C GLU A 53 -8.61 -10.09 6.28
N LEU A 54 -7.89 -9.47 5.34
CA LEU A 54 -6.45 -9.71 5.14
C LEU A 54 -5.63 -8.45 5.45
N ILE A 55 -5.86 -7.36 4.72
CA ILE A 55 -5.03 -6.14 4.81
C ILE A 55 -5.15 -5.49 6.19
N VAL A 56 -6.37 -5.28 6.69
CA VAL A 56 -6.60 -4.62 7.97
C VAL A 56 -5.92 -5.38 9.12
N PRO A 57 -6.14 -6.69 9.32
CA PRO A 57 -5.49 -7.44 10.40
C PRO A 57 -3.96 -7.44 10.31
N MET A 58 -3.41 -7.61 9.10
CA MET A 58 -1.96 -7.75 8.89
C MET A 58 -1.18 -6.44 9.00
N TYR A 59 -1.75 -5.36 8.46
CA TYR A 59 -1.03 -4.10 8.28
C TYR A 59 -1.55 -2.96 9.15
N LEU A 60 -2.85 -2.96 9.49
CA LEU A 60 -3.56 -1.80 10.06
C LEU A 60 -4.12 -2.03 11.47
N SER A 61 -3.93 -3.21 12.08
CA SER A 61 -4.42 -3.53 13.42
C SER A 61 -3.75 -2.72 14.56
N GLY A 62 -2.53 -2.22 14.34
CA GLY A 62 -1.71 -1.57 15.37
C GLY A 62 -1.75 -0.04 15.38
N ILE A 63 -2.79 0.60 14.86
CA ILE A 63 -2.88 2.06 14.76
C ILE A 63 -2.96 2.68 16.16
N THR A 64 -2.07 3.63 16.44
CA THR A 64 -2.09 4.43 17.67
C THR A 64 -2.72 5.79 17.38
N PRO A 65 -3.85 6.15 18.02
CA PRO A 65 -4.51 7.44 17.81
C PRO A 65 -3.70 8.56 18.46
N HIS A 66 -3.70 9.75 17.84
CA HIS A 66 -3.07 10.97 18.35
C HIS A 66 -4.06 12.14 18.33
N GLU A 67 -3.92 13.05 19.29
CA GLU A 67 -4.70 14.30 19.31
C GLU A 67 -4.41 15.16 18.08
N GLN A 68 -3.13 15.31 17.76
CA GLN A 68 -2.66 15.99 16.55
C GLN A 68 -1.92 14.96 15.67
N PRO A 69 -2.63 14.23 14.81
CA PRO A 69 -2.02 13.23 13.96
C PRO A 69 -1.19 13.89 12.85
N VAL A 70 -0.08 13.25 12.50
CA VAL A 70 0.87 13.71 11.49
C VAL A 70 0.74 12.85 10.24
N THR A 71 0.77 13.47 9.06
CA THR A 71 1.03 12.77 7.80
C THR A 71 2.41 13.19 7.29
N LEU A 72 3.34 12.25 7.31
CA LEU A 72 4.71 12.43 6.84
C LEU A 72 4.88 11.82 5.45
N TYR A 73 5.21 12.66 4.48
CA TYR A 73 5.53 12.25 3.12
C TYR A 73 7.04 12.10 2.95
N VAL A 74 7.48 10.96 2.42
CA VAL A 74 8.86 10.74 1.99
C VAL A 74 8.87 10.73 0.47
N MET A 75 9.37 11.81 -0.12
CA MET A 75 9.38 12.05 -1.56
C MET A 75 10.78 11.87 -2.13
N GLY A 76 10.86 11.27 -3.31
CA GLY A 76 12.09 11.19 -4.08
C GLY A 76 11.93 10.25 -5.28
N PRO A 77 12.85 10.28 -6.26
CA PRO A 77 12.84 9.36 -7.38
C PRO A 77 13.03 7.90 -6.95
N GLN A 78 12.81 6.96 -7.87
CA GLN A 78 13.19 5.56 -7.64
C GLN A 78 14.72 5.47 -7.38
N GLY A 79 15.14 4.60 -6.47
CA GLY A 79 16.55 4.54 -6.03
C GLY A 79 16.93 5.51 -4.90
N ALA A 80 16.11 6.53 -4.60
CA ALA A 80 16.44 7.57 -3.60
C ALA A 80 16.54 7.16 -2.13
N GLY A 81 16.53 5.86 -1.84
CA GLY A 81 16.60 5.39 -0.46
C GLY A 81 15.36 5.71 0.37
N LYS A 82 14.21 6.01 -0.26
CA LYS A 82 12.92 6.27 0.43
C LYS A 82 12.60 5.23 1.49
N SER A 83 12.81 3.95 1.16
CA SER A 83 12.53 2.84 2.07
C SER A 83 13.52 2.77 3.24
N TYR A 84 14.78 3.14 3.03
CA TYR A 84 15.77 3.29 4.11
C TYR A 84 15.37 4.44 5.03
N THR A 85 15.05 5.61 4.47
CA THR A 85 14.61 6.80 5.20
C THR A 85 13.33 6.51 6.00
N ALA A 86 12.32 5.89 5.38
CA ALA A 86 11.09 5.46 6.03
C ALA A 86 11.35 4.54 7.23
N ARG A 87 12.27 3.58 7.09
CA ARG A 87 12.66 2.68 8.18
C ARG A 87 13.34 3.44 9.32
N THR A 88 14.22 4.39 9.01
CA THR A 88 14.89 5.23 10.01
C THR A 88 13.88 6.11 10.76
N LEU A 89 12.98 6.77 10.04
CA LEU A 89 11.92 7.60 10.62
C LEU A 89 11.00 6.79 11.54
N ARG A 90 10.65 5.55 11.18
CA ARG A 90 9.89 4.66 12.08
C ARG A 90 10.61 4.35 13.38
N ARG A 91 11.95 4.33 13.38
CA ARG A 91 12.75 4.12 14.60
C ARG A 91 12.81 5.40 15.43
N VAL A 92 13.02 6.55 14.79
CA VAL A 92 13.04 7.86 15.46
C VAL A 92 11.68 8.18 16.07
N LEU A 93 10.59 7.95 15.33
CA LEU A 93 9.21 8.20 15.73
C LEU A 93 8.59 7.00 16.47
N ARG A 94 9.40 6.17 17.14
CA ARG A 94 8.94 4.93 17.79
C ARG A 94 7.80 5.16 18.78
N ALA A 95 7.85 6.25 19.53
CA ALA A 95 6.81 6.61 20.50
C ALA A 95 5.46 6.93 19.82
N ARG A 96 5.50 7.48 18.60
CA ARG A 96 4.30 7.82 17.83
C ARG A 96 3.73 6.66 17.02
N ARG A 97 4.58 5.68 16.68
CA ARG A 97 4.22 4.46 15.95
C ARG A 97 3.48 4.73 14.62
N PRO A 98 4.05 5.54 13.70
CA PRO A 98 3.37 5.85 12.44
C PRO A 98 3.14 4.61 11.57
N THR A 99 1.96 4.55 10.94
CA THR A 99 1.62 3.50 9.97
C THR A 99 2.27 3.82 8.64
N ARG A 100 3.19 2.96 8.19
CA ARG A 100 3.87 3.09 6.91
C ARG A 100 3.02 2.51 5.79
N ILE A 101 2.79 3.30 4.74
CA ILE A 101 2.10 2.89 3.51
C ILE A 101 3.00 3.24 2.32
N GLU A 102 3.34 2.24 1.51
CA GLU A 102 4.13 2.40 0.29
C GLU A 102 3.33 1.90 -0.93
N GLY A 103 3.67 2.39 -2.13
CA GLY A 103 2.85 2.20 -3.32
C GLY A 103 2.64 0.75 -3.79
N GLY A 104 3.50 -0.17 -3.36
CA GLY A 104 3.41 -1.59 -3.70
C GLY A 104 3.03 -2.50 -2.55
N LEU A 105 2.68 -1.95 -1.37
CA LEU A 105 2.56 -2.70 -0.13
C LEU A 105 1.57 -3.88 -0.21
N PHE A 106 0.49 -3.71 -0.98
CA PHE A 106 -0.61 -4.66 -1.03
C PHE A 106 -0.64 -5.52 -2.30
N LYS A 107 0.38 -5.45 -3.16
CA LYS A 107 0.43 -6.24 -4.40
C LYS A 107 0.28 -7.73 -4.15
N SER A 108 0.97 -8.24 -3.13
CA SER A 108 0.95 -9.65 -2.75
C SER A 108 -0.37 -10.11 -2.13
N MET A 109 -1.27 -9.19 -1.78
CA MET A 109 -2.60 -9.52 -1.29
C MET A 109 -3.57 -9.81 -2.44
N HIS A 110 -3.21 -9.46 -3.67
CA HIS A 110 -4.04 -9.78 -4.82
C HIS A 110 -3.97 -11.28 -5.11
N PRO A 111 -5.11 -11.99 -5.15
CA PRO A 111 -5.12 -13.44 -5.35
C PRO A 111 -4.35 -13.91 -6.60
N ASP A 112 -4.50 -13.20 -7.72
CA ASP A 112 -3.77 -13.55 -8.96
C ASP A 112 -2.27 -13.20 -8.96
N TYR A 113 -1.74 -12.46 -7.98
CA TYR A 113 -0.40 -11.90 -8.10
C TYR A 113 0.70 -12.97 -8.22
N ARG A 114 0.58 -14.06 -7.46
CA ARG A 114 1.56 -15.15 -7.50
C ARG A 114 1.58 -15.82 -8.88
N ARG A 115 0.41 -16.17 -9.41
CA ARG A 115 0.28 -16.75 -10.75
C ARG A 115 0.80 -15.80 -11.83
N LEU A 116 0.45 -14.52 -11.74
CA LEU A 116 0.93 -13.50 -12.65
C LEU A 116 2.45 -13.33 -12.63
N LEU A 117 3.08 -13.45 -11.45
CA LEU A 117 4.53 -13.44 -11.34
C LEU A 117 5.19 -14.65 -11.99
N GLU A 118 4.53 -15.81 -11.98
CA GLU A 118 5.01 -17.04 -12.62
C GLU A 118 4.86 -16.98 -14.16
N GLU A 119 3.73 -16.43 -14.64
CA GLU A 119 3.40 -16.37 -16.08
C GLU A 119 4.09 -15.21 -16.81
N ASP A 120 4.02 -14.00 -16.25
CA ASP A 120 4.57 -12.78 -16.87
C ASP A 120 5.03 -11.78 -15.78
N PRO A 121 6.22 -12.01 -15.19
CA PRO A 121 6.72 -11.19 -14.10
C PRO A 121 6.85 -9.70 -14.46
N ARG A 122 7.07 -9.38 -15.74
CA ARG A 122 7.27 -7.99 -16.20
C ARG A 122 5.97 -7.19 -16.16
N THR A 123 4.83 -7.81 -16.43
CA THR A 123 3.53 -7.10 -16.47
C THR A 123 2.64 -7.41 -15.27
N ALA A 124 2.98 -8.38 -14.42
CA ALA A 124 2.21 -8.80 -13.25
C ALA A 124 1.70 -7.62 -12.40
N SER A 125 2.61 -6.73 -11.98
CA SER A 125 2.26 -5.54 -11.19
C SER A 125 1.38 -4.52 -11.91
N ALA A 126 1.40 -4.47 -13.24
CA ALA A 126 0.58 -3.56 -14.02
C ALA A 126 -0.86 -4.08 -14.13
N ARG A 127 -1.02 -5.39 -14.33
CA ARG A 127 -2.32 -6.06 -14.50
C ARG A 127 -3.24 -5.97 -13.27
N ILE A 128 -2.68 -5.87 -12.07
CA ILE A 128 -3.43 -5.76 -10.80
C ILE A 128 -3.33 -4.36 -10.17
N ARG A 129 -2.80 -3.38 -10.89
CA ARG A 129 -2.56 -2.02 -10.38
C ARG A 129 -3.80 -1.30 -9.87
N PRO A 130 -4.97 -1.40 -10.52
CA PRO A 130 -6.19 -0.78 -10.02
C PRO A 130 -6.52 -1.21 -8.59
N ASP A 131 -6.46 -2.51 -8.28
CA ASP A 131 -6.86 -3.07 -6.98
C ASP A 131 -5.90 -2.66 -5.86
N TYR A 132 -4.59 -2.87 -5.99
CA TYR A 132 -3.69 -2.51 -4.89
C TYR A 132 -3.54 -1.00 -4.68
N ARG A 133 -3.79 -0.17 -5.70
CA ARG A 133 -3.86 1.29 -5.54
C ARG A 133 -5.14 1.71 -4.82
N SER A 134 -6.27 1.07 -5.13
CA SER A 134 -7.52 1.23 -4.38
C SER A 134 -7.34 0.86 -2.91
N TRP A 135 -6.76 -0.31 -2.60
CA TRP A 135 -6.41 -0.68 -1.23
C TRP A 135 -5.43 0.28 -0.56
N GLN A 136 -4.46 0.82 -1.30
CA GLN A 136 -3.57 1.85 -0.77
C GLN A 136 -4.37 3.06 -0.29
N HIS A 137 -5.29 3.57 -1.13
CA HIS A 137 -6.15 4.69 -0.77
C HIS A 137 -7.02 4.36 0.45
N GLN A 138 -7.68 3.20 0.44
CA GLN A 138 -8.53 2.75 1.54
C GLN A 138 -7.74 2.62 2.85
N ALA A 139 -6.52 2.08 2.82
CA ALA A 139 -5.66 1.96 4.00
C ALA A 139 -5.28 3.32 4.58
N GLU A 140 -4.97 4.31 3.73
CA GLU A 140 -4.70 5.66 4.19
C GLU A 140 -5.93 6.30 4.84
N GLN A 141 -7.13 6.14 4.26
CA GLN A 141 -8.37 6.61 4.87
C GLN A 141 -8.67 5.89 6.19
N TYR A 142 -8.43 4.59 6.26
CA TYR A 142 -8.62 3.78 7.45
C TYR A 142 -7.75 4.25 8.62
N VAL A 143 -6.49 4.65 8.34
CA VAL A 143 -5.58 5.23 9.34
C VAL A 143 -6.02 6.65 9.72
N ARG A 144 -6.44 7.47 8.76
CA ARG A 144 -6.96 8.83 9.02
C ARG A 144 -8.18 8.80 9.94
N GLY A 145 -9.16 7.94 9.65
CA GLY A 145 -10.37 7.78 10.44
C GLY A 145 -10.12 7.32 11.88
N ARG A 146 -8.98 6.67 12.13
CA ARG A 146 -8.52 6.26 13.47
C ARG A 146 -7.56 7.25 14.12
N ARG A 147 -7.39 8.44 13.54
CA ARG A 147 -6.46 9.49 13.99
C ARG A 147 -5.02 8.98 14.15
N GLY A 148 -4.63 7.99 13.35
CA GLY A 148 -3.27 7.47 13.35
C GLY A 148 -2.30 8.38 12.60
N ASP A 149 -1.03 8.32 12.95
CA ASP A 149 0.03 8.94 12.15
C ASP A 149 0.30 8.12 10.87
N LEU A 150 0.59 8.81 9.77
CA LEU A 150 0.89 8.22 8.47
C LEU A 150 2.34 8.51 8.08
N LEU A 151 3.02 7.51 7.55
CA LEU A 151 4.31 7.65 6.86
C LEU A 151 4.16 7.09 5.44
N ILE A 152 4.21 7.96 4.44
CA ILE A 152 3.82 7.64 3.07
C ILE A 152 5.00 7.87 2.13
N GLU A 153 5.41 6.82 1.44
CA GLU A 153 6.40 6.94 0.37
C GLU A 153 5.72 7.33 -0.93
N ILE A 154 6.19 8.43 -1.52
CA ILE A 154 5.65 8.96 -2.77
C ILE A 154 6.77 9.17 -3.79
N ALA A 155 6.42 8.90 -5.05
CA ALA A 155 7.16 9.33 -6.22
C ALA A 155 6.09 9.93 -7.15
N PRO A 156 5.70 11.19 -6.93
CA PRO A 156 4.58 11.78 -7.65
C PRO A 156 4.95 11.97 -9.13
N ASP A 157 4.02 11.62 -10.02
CA ASP A 157 4.16 11.89 -11.47
C ASP A 157 4.06 13.40 -11.77
N GLY A 158 3.46 14.17 -10.86
CA GLY A 158 3.36 15.63 -10.90
C GLY A 158 3.17 16.22 -9.51
N ILE A 159 3.72 17.41 -9.27
CA ILE A 159 3.72 18.05 -7.95
C ILE A 159 2.30 18.41 -7.46
N ASP A 160 1.40 18.76 -8.38
CA ASP A 160 0.03 19.16 -8.04
C ASP A 160 -0.75 18.04 -7.36
N HIS A 161 -0.60 16.80 -7.83
CA HIS A 161 -1.24 15.64 -7.22
C HIS A 161 -0.79 15.44 -5.76
N PHE A 162 0.49 15.73 -5.46
CA PHE A 162 0.97 15.73 -4.08
C PHE A 162 0.37 16.89 -3.28
N LEU A 163 0.38 18.11 -3.82
CA LEU A 163 -0.13 19.29 -3.13
C LEU A 163 -1.61 19.15 -2.77
N ASP A 164 -2.44 18.60 -3.65
CA ASP A 164 -3.86 18.36 -3.38
C ASP A 164 -4.08 17.35 -2.26
N ARG A 165 -3.18 16.38 -2.15
CA ARG A 165 -3.19 15.40 -1.08
C ARG A 165 -2.75 16.00 0.25
N ALA A 166 -1.70 16.82 0.24
CA ALA A 166 -1.23 17.57 1.41
C ALA A 166 -2.29 18.56 1.91
N ARG A 167 -2.97 19.29 1.01
CA ARG A 167 -4.07 20.21 1.35
C ARG A 167 -5.23 19.49 2.02
N ARG A 168 -5.63 18.31 1.50
CA ARG A 168 -6.68 17.49 2.11
C ARG A 168 -6.32 17.02 3.52
N ASP A 169 -5.08 16.58 3.74
CA ASP A 169 -4.62 16.21 5.08
C ASP A 169 -4.63 17.41 6.04
N HIS A 170 -4.16 18.57 5.58
CA HIS A 170 -4.14 19.79 6.38
C HIS A 170 -5.56 20.26 6.74
N ALA A 171 -6.48 20.28 5.77
CA ALA A 171 -7.88 20.64 5.98
C ALA A 171 -8.60 19.68 6.96
N ALA A 172 -8.13 18.43 7.06
CA ALA A 172 -8.59 17.46 8.05
C ALA A 172 -7.95 17.66 9.46
N GLY A 173 -7.29 18.79 9.71
CA GLY A 173 -6.66 19.12 10.99
C GLY A 173 -5.37 18.35 11.28
N ARG A 174 -4.78 17.72 10.26
CA ARG A 174 -3.54 16.94 10.42
C ARG A 174 -2.33 17.84 10.19
N ARG A 175 -1.26 17.61 10.95
CA ARG A 175 0.05 18.20 10.64
C ARG A 175 0.64 17.48 9.43
N VAL A 176 1.06 18.23 8.42
CA VAL A 176 1.66 17.67 7.20
C VAL A 176 3.14 17.98 7.19
N GLU A 177 3.95 16.95 6.98
CA GLU A 177 5.41 17.08 6.87
C GLU A 177 5.89 16.42 5.58
N LEU A 178 6.91 17.01 4.96
CA LEU A 178 7.53 16.51 3.74
C LEU A 178 9.03 16.35 3.95
N ILE A 179 9.53 15.17 3.64
CA ILE A 179 10.96 14.87 3.52
C ILE A 179 11.24 14.63 2.05
N ALA A 180 11.97 15.56 1.42
CA ALA A 180 12.41 15.44 0.04
C ALA A 180 13.83 14.89 -0.01
N LEU A 181 14.01 13.75 -0.69
CA LEU A 181 15.29 13.10 -0.90
C LEU A 181 15.86 13.54 -2.24
N GLY A 182 16.94 14.32 -2.19
CA GLY A 182 17.70 14.74 -3.37
C GLY A 182 18.69 13.66 -3.80
N MET A 183 18.81 13.45 -5.12
CA MET A 183 19.87 12.65 -5.73
C MET A 183 20.52 13.43 -6.86
N ARG A 184 21.76 13.09 -7.23
CA ARG A 184 22.31 13.57 -8.50
C ARG A 184 21.52 12.93 -9.64
N ALA A 185 21.20 13.70 -10.68
CA ALA A 185 20.42 13.22 -11.81
C ALA A 185 21.07 12.02 -12.53
N ALA A 186 22.42 11.93 -12.50
CA ALA A 186 23.17 10.81 -13.04
C ALA A 186 22.86 9.49 -12.30
N ASP A 187 22.80 9.51 -10.97
CA ASP A 187 22.55 8.33 -10.14
C ASP A 187 21.09 7.85 -10.26
N SER A 188 20.15 8.77 -10.50
CA SER A 188 18.75 8.44 -10.78
C SER A 188 18.54 7.66 -12.06
N ARG A 189 19.40 7.85 -13.07
CA ARG A 189 19.31 7.17 -14.37
C ARG A 189 19.95 5.78 -14.34
N LEU A 190 20.84 5.52 -13.38
CA LEU A 190 21.56 4.26 -13.25
C LEU A 190 20.83 3.22 -12.37
N GLY A 191 19.75 3.60 -11.69
CA GLY A 191 18.85 2.65 -11.02
C GLY A 191 19.52 1.80 -9.93
N ILE A 192 20.46 2.38 -9.18
CA ILE A 192 21.01 1.79 -7.95
C ILE A 192 20.15 2.23 -6.75
#